data_AF-A0A168NWT9-F1
#
_entry.id   AF-A0A168NWT9-F1
#
_cell.length_a   1.000
_cell.length_b   1.000
_cell.length_c   1.000
_cell.angle_alpha   90.00
_cell.angle_beta   90.00
_cell.angle_gamma   90.00
#
_symmetry.space_group_name_H-M   'P 1'
#
loop_
_entity.id
_entity.type
_entity.pdbx_description
1 polymer ?
#
loop_
_entity_poly.entity_id
_entity_poly.type
_entity_poly.pdbx_seq_one_letter_code
_entity_poly.pdbx_strand_id
1 'polypeptide(L)'
;MTRASEAFRNLGAAVVVYIILFLGLIPLPDVIQNKLVIVFPWWCLMTFGCYSLGYLGWHILTFSDCPEAYTELMQEIQLAKTDLTAKGVQL
;
A
#
# COMPACT_ATOMS: atom_id res chain seq x y z
N MET A 1 8.46 13.47 12.32
CA MET A 1 8.37 12.00 12.54
C MET A 1 8.04 11.35 11.21
N THR A 2 8.64 10.21 10.86
CA THR A 2 8.37 9.54 9.58
C THR A 2 7.05 8.78 9.67
N ARG A 3 6.24 8.79 8.60
CA ARG A 3 4.98 8.03 8.52
C ARG A 3 5.16 6.54 8.85
N ALA A 4 6.33 5.98 8.55
CA ALA A 4 6.71 4.62 8.91
C ALA A 4 6.78 4.39 10.42
N SER A 5 7.31 5.35 11.19
CA SER A 5 7.39 5.27 12.65
C SER A 5 5.99 5.34 13.29
N GLU A 6 5.10 6.16 12.74
CA GLU A 6 3.71 6.27 13.21
C GLU A 6 2.93 4.98 12.94
N ALA A 7 3.10 4.37 11.77
CA ALA A 7 2.50 3.10 11.43
C ALA A 7 2.99 1.97 12.36
N PHE A 8 4.30 1.91 12.61
CA PHE A 8 4.87 0.92 13.52
C PHE A 8 4.32 1.07 14.95
N ARG A 9 4.20 2.31 15.44
CA ARG A 9 3.62 2.59 16.77
C ARG A 9 2.18 2.10 16.87
N ASN A 10 1.35 2.41 15.87
CA ASN A 10 -0.06 2.05 15.88
C ASN A 10 -0.25 0.52 15.78
N LEU A 11 0.53 -0.14 14.94
CA LEU A 11 0.51 -1.59 14.79
C LEU A 11 0.98 -2.28 16.08
N GLY A 12 2.07 -1.79 16.67
CA GLY A 12 2.57 -2.26 17.96
C GLY A 12 1.53 -2.13 19.07
N ALA A 13 0.82 -1.01 19.15
CA ALA A 13 -0.27 -0.81 20.11
C ALA A 13 -1.41 -1.82 19.89
N ALA A 14 -1.81 -2.08 18.65
CA ALA A 14 -2.84 -3.07 18.34
C ALA A 14 -2.43 -4.51 18.74
N VAL A 15 -1.15 -4.88 18.53
CA VAL A 15 -0.61 -6.18 18.96
C VAL A 15 -0.61 -6.32 20.48
N VAL A 16 -0.25 -5.26 21.21
CA VAL A 16 -0.29 -5.26 22.68
C VAL A 16 -1.73 -5.47 23.17
N VAL A 17 -2.71 -4.79 22.58
CA VAL A 17 -4.14 -4.99 22.91
C VAL A 17 -4.58 -6.43 22.63
N TYR A 18 -4.17 -7.00 21.50
CA TYR A 18 -4.48 -8.39 21.17
C TYR A 18 -3.89 -9.38 22.18
N ILE A 19 -2.65 -9.16 22.63
CA ILE A 19 -2.00 -10.01 23.63
C ILE A 19 -2.75 -9.95 24.97
N ILE A 20 -3.22 -8.76 25.39
CA ILE A 20 -4.03 -8.60 26.61
C ILE A 20 -5.35 -9.38 26.51
N LEU A 21 -6.01 -9.34 25.34
CA LEU A 21 -7.22 -10.12 25.08
C LEU A 21 -6.95 -11.62 25.07
N PHE A 22 -5.81 -12.05 24.52
CA PHE A 22 -5.40 -13.45 24.50
C PHE A 22 -5.10 -14.00 25.89
N LEU A 23 -4.50 -13.19 26.78
CA LEU A 23 -4.23 -13.54 28.17
C LEU A 23 -5.50 -13.58 29.05
N GLY A 24 -6.65 -13.11 28.55
CA GLY A 24 -7.90 -13.14 29.30
C GLY A 24 -7.94 -12.16 30.48
N LEU A 25 -7.15 -11.07 30.42
CA LEU A 25 -7.08 -10.07 31.50
C LEU A 25 -8.39 -9.28 31.68
N ILE A 26 -9.28 -9.35 30.68
CA ILE A 26 -10.58 -8.71 30.65
C ILE A 26 -11.64 -9.82 30.71
N PRO A 27 -12.66 -9.73 31.58
CA PRO A 27 -13.73 -10.72 31.65
C PRO A 27 -14.60 -10.62 30.39
N LEU A 28 -14.33 -11.48 29.40
CA LEU A 28 -15.17 -11.66 28.21
C LEU A 28 -16.03 -12.94 28.35
N PRO A 29 -17.14 -13.03 27.61
CA PRO A 29 -17.88 -14.29 27.48
C PRO A 29 -17.00 -15.40 26.93
N ASP A 30 -17.07 -16.61 27.50
CA ASP A 30 -16.26 -17.78 27.12
C ASP A 30 -16.27 -18.09 25.63
N VAL A 31 -17.43 -17.87 24.98
CA VAL A 31 -17.62 -18.10 23.55
C VAL A 31 -16.72 -17.18 22.72
N ILE A 32 -16.61 -15.91 23.10
CA ILE A 32 -15.82 -14.92 22.37
C ILE A 32 -14.33 -15.15 22.64
N GLN A 33 -13.97 -15.38 23.91
CA GLN A 33 -12.57 -15.55 24.31
C GLN A 33 -11.93 -16.79 23.69
N ASN A 34 -12.60 -17.94 23.71
CA ASN A 34 -12.01 -19.19 23.24
C ASN A 34 -12.15 -19.41 21.73
N LYS A 35 -13.22 -18.89 21.09
CA LYS A 35 -13.46 -19.13 19.66
C LYS A 35 -13.02 -17.97 18.78
N LEU A 36 -13.31 -16.73 19.18
CA LEU A 36 -13.10 -15.58 18.32
C LEU A 36 -11.67 -15.06 18.41
N VAL A 37 -11.12 -14.91 19.62
CA VAL A 37 -9.77 -14.34 19.82
C VAL A 37 -8.71 -15.16 19.10
N ILE A 38 -8.75 -16.49 19.18
CA ILE A 38 -7.77 -17.38 18.53
C ILE A 38 -7.81 -17.28 16.99
N VAL A 39 -9.00 -17.11 16.41
CA VAL A 39 -9.20 -17.12 14.96
C VAL A 39 -9.07 -15.72 14.33
N PHE A 40 -9.15 -14.67 15.14
CA PHE A 40 -9.12 -13.27 14.72
C PHE A 40 -7.88 -12.88 13.89
N PRO A 41 -6.64 -13.27 14.25
CA PRO A 41 -5.46 -12.92 13.45
C PRO A 41 -5.51 -13.49 12.03
N TRP A 42 -6.07 -14.69 11.88
CA TRP A 42 -6.21 -15.33 10.57
C TRP A 42 -7.21 -14.57 9.68
N TRP A 43 -8.31 -14.11 10.28
CA TRP A 43 -9.29 -13.27 9.59
C TRP A 43 -8.70 -11.91 9.19
N CYS A 44 -7.91 -11.29 10.06
CA CYS A 44 -7.19 -10.05 9.73
C CYS A 44 -6.23 -10.26 8.55
N LEU A 45 -5.49 -11.36 8.53
CA LEU A 45 -4.58 -11.68 7.42
C LEU A 45 -5.33 -11.88 6.11
N MET A 46 -6.40 -12.66 6.12
CA MET A 46 -7.22 -12.92 4.93
C MET A 46 -7.86 -11.65 4.37
N THR A 47 -8.46 -10.83 5.22
CA THR A 47 -9.08 -9.57 4.80
C THR A 47 -8.05 -8.58 4.25
N PHE A 48 -6.88 -8.49 4.88
CA PHE A 48 -5.77 -7.68 4.36
C PHE A 48 -5.27 -8.19 3.00
N GLY A 49 -5.15 -9.52 2.84
CA GLY A 49 -4.80 -10.14 1.56
C GLY A 49 -5.80 -9.82 0.45
N CYS A 50 -7.09 -10.02 0.69
CA CYS A 50 -8.13 -9.68 -0.27
C CYS A 50 -8.17 -8.19 -0.60
N TYR A 51 -8.03 -7.32 0.41
CA TYR A 51 -8.03 -5.87 0.22
C TYR A 51 -6.82 -5.42 -0.62
N SER A 52 -5.62 -5.90 -0.31
CA SER A 52 -4.40 -5.55 -1.04
C SER A 52 -4.46 -6.00 -2.51
N LEU A 53 -4.93 -7.22 -2.76
CA LEU A 53 -5.12 -7.73 -4.12
C LEU A 53 -6.20 -6.95 -4.88
N GLY A 54 -7.33 -6.64 -4.25
CA GLY A 54 -8.39 -5.85 -4.87
C GLY A 54 -7.95 -4.44 -5.20
N TYR A 55 -7.25 -3.77 -4.28
CA TYR A 55 -6.73 -2.43 -4.48
C TYR A 55 -5.67 -2.38 -5.59
N LEU A 56 -4.73 -3.33 -5.58
CA LEU A 56 -3.71 -3.45 -6.62
C LEU A 56 -4.33 -3.78 -7.97
N GLY A 57 -5.26 -4.74 -8.01
CA GLY A 57 -6.00 -5.11 -9.22
C GLY A 57 -6.77 -3.92 -9.80
N TRP A 58 -7.45 -3.14 -8.96
CA TRP A 58 -8.12 -1.90 -9.40
C TRP A 58 -7.14 -0.89 -10.00
N HIS A 59 -5.98 -0.67 -9.38
CA HIS A 59 -4.97 0.23 -9.91
C HIS A 59 -4.37 -0.26 -11.23
N ILE A 60 -4.16 -1.56 -11.38
CA ILE A 60 -3.68 -2.15 -12.65
C ILE A 60 -4.73 -1.98 -13.74
N LEU A 61 -6.00 -2.23 -13.45
CA LEU A 61 -7.09 -2.06 -14.42
C LEU A 61 -7.33 -0.59 -14.80
N THR A 62 -7.03 0.32 -13.88
CA THR A 62 -7.21 1.77 -14.06
C THR A 62 -5.88 2.47 -14.32
N PHE A 63 -4.82 1.75 -14.70
CA PHE A 63 -3.61 2.38 -15.20
C PHE A 63 -4.02 3.13 -16.46
N SER A 64 -4.26 4.43 -16.31
CA SER A 64 -4.48 5.31 -17.45
C SER A 64 -3.15 5.23 -18.20
N ASP A 65 -3.16 4.62 -19.38
CA ASP A 65 -2.23 5.04 -20.39
C ASP A 65 -2.31 6.56 -20.38
N CYS A 66 -1.20 7.24 -20.13
CA CYS A 66 -1.13 8.70 -20.15
C CYS A 66 -0.66 9.09 -21.55
N PRO A 67 -1.52 9.01 -22.59
CA PRO A 67 -1.11 9.32 -23.95
C PRO A 67 -0.65 10.76 -24.05
N GLU A 68 -1.24 11.66 -23.25
CA GLU A 68 -0.90 13.08 -23.21
C GLU A 68 0.53 13.31 -22.70
N ALA A 69 0.90 12.69 -21.57
CA ALA A 69 2.27 12.75 -21.05
C ALA A 69 3.28 12.11 -22.01
N TYR A 70 2.89 11.03 -22.71
CA TYR A 70 3.73 10.45 -23.76
C TYR A 70 3.95 11.41 -24.93
N THR A 71 2.89 12.10 -25.39
CA THR A 71 3.00 13.08 -26.49
C THR A 71 3.82 14.30 -26.10
N GLU A 72 3.64 14.82 -24.89
CA GLU A 72 4.41 15.95 -24.35
C GLU A 72 5.90 15.59 -24.27
N LEU A 73 6.23 14.44 -23.67
CA LEU A 73 7.61 13.96 -23.57
C LEU A 73 8.25 13.80 -24.95
N MET A 74 7.50 13.32 -25.94
CA MET A 74 8.03 13.14 -27.29
C MET A 74 8.29 14.46 -28.01
N GLN A 75 7.47 15.49 -27.74
CA GLN A 75 7.72 16.84 -28.23
C GLN A 75 8.98 17.44 -27.60
N GLU A 76 9.17 17.29 -26.29
CA GLU A 76 10.39 17.74 -25.60
C GLU A 76 11.65 17.07 -26.16
N ILE A 77 11.58 15.77 -26.47
CA ILE A 77 12.69 15.04 -27.10
C ILE A 77 13.02 15.61 -28.48
N GLN A 78 12.01 15.89 -29.31
CA GLN A 78 12.23 16.51 -30.63
C GLN A 78 12.89 17.88 -30.51
N LEU A 79 12.46 18.69 -29.54
CA LEU A 79 13.00 20.02 -29.29
C LEU A 79 14.45 19.95 -28.78
N ALA A 80 14.74 19.03 -27.86
CA ALA A 80 16.10 18.79 -27.37
C ALA A 80 17.03 18.29 -28.49
N LYS A 81 16.54 17.42 -29.37
CA LYS A 81 17.32 16.93 -30.52
C LYS A 81 17.69 18.04 -31.50
N THR A 82 16.74 18.94 -31.80
CA THR A 82 16.99 20.07 -32.69
C THR A 82 17.98 21.07 -32.08
N ASP A 83 17.86 21.38 -30.79
CA ASP A 83 18.81 22.26 -30.08
C ASP A 83 20.24 21.65 -30.02
N LEU A 84 20.35 20.35 -29.75
CA LEU A 84 21.64 19.65 -29.76
C LEU A 84 22.28 19.60 -31.16
N THR A 85 21.48 19.38 -32.20
CA THR A 85 21.95 19.43 -33.59
C THR A 85 22.41 20.83 -33.98
N ALA A 86 21.69 21.88 -33.53
CA ALA A 86 22.10 23.28 -33.71
C ALA A 86 23.41 23.62 -33.00
N LYS A 87 23.69 22.94 -31.87
CA LYS A 87 24.97 23.02 -31.13
C LYS A 87 26.09 22.16 -31.73
N GLY A 88 25.85 21.52 -32.87
CA GLY A 88 26.85 20.74 -33.61
C GLY A 88 27.06 19.31 -33.09
N VAL A 89 26.19 18.83 -32.20
CA VAL A 89 26.20 17.44 -31.72
C VAL A 89 25.40 16.59 -32.72
N GLN A 90 26.04 15.60 -33.34
CA GLN A 90 25.34 14.62 -34.19
C GLN A 90 24.59 13.63 -33.29
N LEU A 91 23.27 13.53 -33.49
CA LEU A 91 22.34 12.67 -32.75
C LEU A 91 21.74 11.59 -33.64
#